data_AF-A0A939Y393-F1
#
_entry.id   AF-A0A939Y393-F1
#
_cell.length_a   1.000
_cell.length_b   1.000
_cell.length_c   1.000
_cell.angle_alpha   90.00
_cell.angle_beta   90.00
_cell.angle_gamma   90.00
#
_symmetry.space_group_name_H-M   'P 1'
#
loop_
_entity.id
_entity.type
_entity.pdbx_description
1 polymer ?
#
loop_
_entity_poly.entity_id
_entity_poly.type
_entity_poly.pdbx_seq_one_letter_code
_entity_poly.pdbx_strand_id
1 'polypeptide(L)' 'MSNPFTEDSLIQAAAANLLHDELGWKTVFAFDEEKLGKNGTLGRTSHAEVVLVRYLKEALRKFNPWISTQ' A
#
# COMPACT_ATOMS: atom_id res chain seq x y z
N MET A 1 4.78 10.66 -28.45
CA MET A 1 5.90 9.97 -27.78
C MET A 1 5.95 10.51 -26.37
N SER A 2 5.54 9.72 -25.38
CA SER A 2 5.67 10.05 -23.96
C SER A 2 7.16 10.01 -23.59
N ASN A 3 7.64 11.04 -22.90
CA ASN A 3 9.03 11.13 -22.46
C ASN A 3 9.30 10.00 -21.43
N PRO A 4 10.24 9.07 -21.67
CA PRO A 4 10.53 7.99 -20.73
C PRO A 4 11.35 8.46 -19.51
N PHE A 5 11.84 9.70 -19.53
CA PHE A 5 12.63 10.29 -18.44
C PHE A 5 11.76 11.15 -17.53
N THR A 6 10.80 10.53 -16.84
CA THR A 6 9.97 11.17 -15.80
C THR A 6 10.30 10.59 -14.43
N GLU A 7 9.98 11.34 -13.36
CA GLU A 7 10.08 10.84 -11.98
C GLU A 7 9.30 9.54 -11.79
N ASP A 8 8.06 9.48 -12.30
CA ASP A 8 7.23 8.28 -12.26
C ASP A 8 7.95 7.05 -12.83
N SER A 9 8.65 7.23 -13.95
CA SER A 9 9.32 6.15 -14.68
C SER A 9 10.67 5.77 -14.08
N LEU A 10 11.49 6.75 -13.69
CA LEU A 10 12.87 6.53 -13.26
C LEU A 10 13.02 6.30 -11.76
N ILE A 11 12.12 6.86 -10.95
CA ILE A 11 12.23 6.83 -9.49
C ILE A 11 11.09 5.99 -8.91
N GLN A 12 9.83 6.37 -9.17
CA GLN A 12 8.69 5.73 -8.52
C GLN A 12 8.54 4.26 -8.95
N ALA A 13 8.51 3.99 -10.25
CA ALA A 13 8.40 2.63 -10.77
C ALA A 13 9.63 1.79 -10.42
N ALA A 14 10.84 2.35 -10.56
CA ALA A 14 12.06 1.64 -10.20
C ALA A 14 12.11 1.26 -8.71
N ALA A 15 11.72 2.17 -7.81
CA ALA A 15 11.66 1.90 -6.38
C ALA A 15 10.56 0.88 -6.04
N ALA A 16 9.38 0.99 -6.67
CA ALA A 16 8.28 0.04 -6.48
C ALA A 16 8.67 -1.37 -6.95
N ASN A 17 9.36 -1.50 -8.09
CA ASN A 17 9.84 -2.78 -8.61
C ASN A 17 10.90 -3.38 -7.68
N LEU A 18 11.88 -2.58 -7.21
CA LEU A 18 12.87 -3.06 -6.25
C LEU A 18 12.23 -3.60 -4.97
N LEU A 19 11.28 -2.85 -4.39
CA LEU A 19 10.56 -3.28 -3.19
C LEU A 19 9.76 -4.57 -3.44
N HIS A 20 9.13 -4.71 -4.60
CA HIS A 20 8.33 -5.88 -4.93
C HIS A 20 9.18 -7.11 -5.29
N ASP A 21 10.02 -6.98 -6.31
CA ASP A 21 10.71 -8.09 -6.96
C ASP A 21 11.89 -8.61 -6.12
N GLU A 22 12.64 -7.69 -5.49
CA GLU A 22 13.85 -8.07 -4.75
C GLU A 22 13.61 -8.20 -3.24
N LEU A 23 12.70 -7.41 -2.67
CA LEU A 23 12.45 -7.39 -1.23
C LEU A 23 11.14 -8.10 -0.83
N GLY A 24 10.29 -8.46 -1.79
CA GLY A 24 9.04 -9.18 -1.54
C GLY A 24 7.94 -8.34 -0.88
N TRP A 25 8.02 -7.02 -0.98
CA TRP A 25 7.01 -6.11 -0.43
C TRP A 25 5.81 -6.01 -1.37
N LYS A 26 4.62 -5.87 -0.80
CA LYS A 26 3.45 -5.49 -1.58
C LYS A 26 3.49 -3.99 -1.87
N THR A 27 3.63 -3.62 -3.13
CA THR A 27 3.59 -2.23 -3.60
C THR A 27 2.25 -1.90 -4.26
N VAL A 28 1.82 -0.64 -4.17
CA VAL A 28 0.55 -0.13 -4.76
C VAL A 28 0.74 1.31 -5.21
N PHE A 29 0.38 1.61 -6.45
CA PHE A 29 0.32 2.97 -6.99
C PHE A 29 -0.96 3.66 -6.54
N ALA A 30 -0.99 4.12 -5.29
CA ALA A 30 -2.23 4.52 -4.63
C ALA A 30 -2.87 5.81 -5.20
N PHE A 31 -2.09 6.68 -5.86
CA PHE A 31 -2.64 7.88 -6.49
C PHE A 31 -3.41 7.54 -7.77
N ASP A 32 -2.89 6.61 -8.57
CA ASP A 32 -3.43 6.30 -9.91
C ASP A 32 -4.39 5.10 -9.92
N GLU A 33 -4.14 4.08 -9.07
CA GLU A 33 -4.78 2.76 -9.19
C GLU A 33 -5.65 2.38 -7.98
N GLU A 34 -5.66 3.20 -6.92
CA GLU A 34 -6.47 2.88 -5.74
C GLU A 34 -7.96 2.95 -6.04
N LYS A 35 -8.68 1.88 -5.68
CA LYS A 35 -10.14 1.91 -5.53
C LYS A 35 -10.49 2.13 -4.07
N LEU A 36 -11.09 3.28 -3.75
CA LEU A 36 -11.59 3.57 -2.40
C LEU A 36 -12.76 2.64 -2.03
N GLY A 37 -12.90 2.42 -0.72
CA GLY A 37 -13.97 1.61 -0.13
C GLY A 37 -13.42 0.58 0.86
N LYS A 38 -14.26 0.11 1.78
CA LYS A 38 -13.88 -0.89 2.80
C LYS A 38 -13.30 -2.18 2.18
N ASN A 39 -13.82 -2.57 1.02
CA ASN A 39 -13.36 -3.72 0.23
C ASN A 39 -12.47 -3.30 -0.96
N GLY A 40 -12.08 -2.02 -1.01
CA GLY A 40 -11.18 -1.47 -2.02
C GLY A 40 -9.72 -1.84 -1.78
N THR A 41 -8.83 -1.28 -2.62
CA THR A 41 -7.41 -1.68 -2.71
C THR A 41 -6.73 -1.63 -1.35
N LEU A 42 -6.79 -0.48 -0.65
CA LEU A 42 -6.18 -0.31 0.67
C LEU A 42 -7.20 -0.33 1.82
N GLY A 43 -8.49 -0.44 1.52
CA GLY A 43 -9.57 -0.56 2.52
C GLY A 43 -9.97 0.76 3.20
N ARG A 44 -9.35 1.88 2.82
CA ARG A 44 -9.75 3.22 3.23
C ARG A 44 -10.90 3.75 2.39
N THR A 45 -11.71 4.62 2.97
CA THR A 45 -12.87 5.22 2.29
C THR A 45 -12.62 6.64 1.80
N SER A 46 -11.51 7.25 2.21
CA SER A 46 -11.07 8.58 1.80
C SER A 46 -9.55 8.63 1.78
N HIS A 47 -8.97 9.39 0.85
CA HIS A 47 -7.53 9.65 0.82
C HIS A 47 -7.04 10.44 2.04
N ALA A 48 -7.94 11.10 2.79
CA ALA A 48 -7.60 11.76 4.05
C ALA A 48 -7.28 10.74 5.18
N GLU A 49 -7.67 9.47 5.03
CA GLU A 49 -7.32 8.41 5.96
C GLU A 49 -5.86 7.98 5.73
N VAL A 50 -4.95 8.60 6.48
CA VAL A 50 -3.50 8.33 6.41
C VAL A 50 -3.10 7.00 7.05
N VAL A 51 -3.95 6.45 7.94
CA VAL A 51 -3.72 5.15 8.58
C VAL A 51 -4.58 4.09 7.90
N LEU A 52 -3.94 3.03 7.41
CA LEU A 52 -4.64 1.88 6.85
C LEU A 52 -5.09 0.91 7.96
N VAL A 53 -6.20 1.24 8.60
CA VAL A 53 -6.70 0.56 9.82
C VAL A 53 -6.88 -0.95 9.64
N ARG A 54 -7.28 -1.42 8.45
CA ARG A 54 -7.44 -2.86 8.14
C ARG A 54 -6.13 -3.62 8.38
N TYR A 55 -5.05 -3.19 7.74
CA TYR A 55 -3.73 -3.80 7.88
C TYR A 55 -3.14 -3.60 9.28
N LEU A 56 -3.35 -2.43 9.89
CA LEU A 56 -2.88 -2.17 11.25
C LEU A 56 -3.50 -3.16 12.25
N LYS A 57 -4.82 -3.38 12.18
CA LYS A 57 -5.51 -4.34 13.06
C LYS A 57 -5.00 -5.77 12.86
N GLU A 58 -4.77 -6.18 11.62
CA GLU A 58 -4.20 -7.51 11.31
C GLU A 58 -2.79 -7.65 11.88
N ALA A 59 -1.93 -6.65 11.69
CA ALA A 59 -0.58 -6.65 12.21
C ALA A 59 -0.56 -6.66 13.75
N LEU A 60 -1.39 -5.83 14.40
CA LEU A 60 -1.50 -5.80 15.86
C LEU A 60 -1.89 -7.17 16.42
N ARG A 61 -2.86 -7.86 15.79
CA ARG A 61 -3.22 -9.23 16.22
C ARG A 61 -2.10 -10.24 15.99
N LYS A 62 -1.44 -10.18 14.82
CA LYS A 62 -0.35 -11.09 14.45
C LYS A 62 0.82 -11.00 15.43
N PHE A 63 1.20 -9.79 15.83
CA PHE A 63 2.39 -9.56 16.66
C PHE A 63 2.10 -9.51 18.16
N ASN A 64 0.83 -9.43 18.58
CA ASN A 64 0.45 -9.40 19.99
C ASN A 64 -0.58 -10.51 20.32
N PRO A 65 -0.18 -11.80 20.37
CA PRO A 65 -1.12 -12.92 20.61
C PRO A 65 -1.86 -12.86 21.96
N TRP A 66 -1.37 -12.05 22.90
CA TRP A 66 -1.98 -11.84 24.23
C TRP A 66 -3.15 -10.85 24.22
N ILE A 67 -3.34 -10.09 23.14
CA ILE A 67 -4.52 -9.24 23.00
C ILE A 67 -5.70 -10.16 22.67
N SER A 68 -6.59 -10.38 23.65
CA SER A 68 -7.78 -11.19 23.41
C SER A 68 -8.69 -10.48 22.40
N THR A 69 -9.12 -11.22 21.39
CA THR A 69 -10.19 -10.81 20.48
C THR A 69 -11.52 -10.92 21.22
N GLN A 70 -11.98 -9.82 21.81
CA GLN A 70 -13.42 -9.58 21.99
C GLN A 70 -14.02 -9.01 20.71
#